data_AF-A0A7S1UNH7-F1
#
_entry.id   AF-A0A7S1UNH7-F1
#
_cell.length_a   1.000
_cell.length_b   1.000
_cell.length_c   1.000
_cell.angle_alpha   90.00
_cell.angle_beta   90.00
_cell.angle_gamma   90.00
#
_symmetry.space_group_name_H-M   'P 1'
#
loop_
_entity.id
_entity.type
_entity.pdbx_description
1 polymer ?
#
loop_
_entity_poly.entity_id
_entity_poly.type
_entity_poly.pdbx_seq_one_letter_code
_entity_poly.pdbx_strand_id
1 'polypeptide(L)'
;PLDQILREEGRMSSPGNSVGSDNSTSKFFIDLMILDVEGAEELVLDTIPWDRLQFGAMLIEDNKIKGIRQLDFEMSMRGYLKLHELTIDALYVQRGHEALGRHEFWYPEDWMAW
;
A
#
# COMPACT_ATOMS: atom_id res chain seq x y z
N PRO A 1 -15.36 55.39 -37.43
CA PRO A 1 -16.54 55.40 -36.55
C PRO A 1 -16.14 54.96 -35.14
N LEU A 2 -16.20 55.89 -34.18
CA LEU A 2 -16.05 55.75 -32.73
C LEU A 2 -14.64 55.42 -32.20
N ASP A 3 -13.76 56.42 -32.28
CA ASP A 3 -12.86 56.75 -31.17
C ASP A 3 -13.69 57.15 -29.93
N GLN A 4 -13.15 56.84 -28.74
CA GLN A 4 -13.49 57.45 -27.44
C GLN A 4 -14.83 57.12 -26.77
N ILE A 5 -14.85 56.06 -25.96
CA ILE A 5 -15.41 56.04 -24.59
C ILE A 5 -14.41 55.22 -23.75
N LEU A 6 -13.29 55.80 -23.30
CA LEU A 6 -13.12 56.42 -21.99
C LEU A 6 -13.73 55.66 -20.80
N ARG A 7 -12.81 55.05 -20.03
CA ARG A 7 -12.63 55.12 -18.56
C ARG A 7 -13.63 54.38 -17.66
N GLU A 8 -13.01 53.64 -16.73
CA GLU A 8 -13.26 53.58 -15.27
C GLU A 8 -14.73 53.36 -14.88
N GLU A 9 -15.11 52.29 -14.19
CA GLU A 9 -14.80 51.97 -12.79
C GLU A 9 -15.18 50.48 -12.57
N GLY A 10 -14.38 49.66 -11.90
CA GLY A 10 -14.38 49.61 -10.44
C GLY A 10 -15.49 48.68 -9.92
N ARG A 11 -15.17 47.39 -9.69
CA ARG A 11 -15.70 46.58 -8.57
C ARG A 11 -15.03 45.21 -8.50
N MET A 12 -14.11 45.12 -7.55
CA MET A 12 -13.92 43.99 -6.63
C MET A 12 -14.55 42.65 -7.03
N SER A 13 -13.71 41.71 -7.43
CA SER A 13 -13.79 40.36 -6.88
C SER A 13 -12.41 39.99 -6.37
N SER A 14 -12.28 39.92 -5.05
CA SER A 14 -11.12 39.38 -4.37
C SER A 14 -10.75 38.04 -5.00
N PRO A 15 -9.47 37.75 -5.31
CA PRO A 15 -9.08 36.37 -5.50
C PRO A 15 -9.33 35.69 -4.16
N GLY A 16 -10.36 34.85 -4.11
CA GLY A 16 -10.63 34.01 -2.97
C GLY A 16 -9.33 33.28 -2.63
N ASN A 17 -8.90 33.40 -1.37
CA ASN A 17 -7.96 32.47 -0.79
C ASN A 17 -8.57 31.07 -0.95
N SER A 18 -8.25 30.39 -2.05
CA SER A 18 -8.24 28.94 -2.06
C SER A 18 -7.12 28.58 -1.09
N VAL A 19 -7.48 28.43 0.19
CA VAL A 19 -6.74 27.60 1.13
C VAL A 19 -6.79 26.22 0.50
N GLY A 20 -5.84 25.96 -0.39
CA GLY A 20 -5.49 24.63 -0.82
C GLY A 20 -4.96 23.95 0.43
N SER A 21 -5.87 23.36 1.20
CA SER A 21 -5.49 22.31 2.12
C SER A 21 -5.24 21.06 1.28
N ASP A 22 -4.25 21.11 0.41
CA ASP A 22 -3.54 19.92 -0.05
C ASP A 22 -2.67 19.46 1.11
N ASN A 23 -3.34 19.07 2.19
CA ASN A 23 -2.82 18.04 3.07
C ASN A 23 -3.05 16.71 2.35
N SER A 24 -2.43 16.55 1.17
CA SER A 24 -2.23 15.21 0.62
C SER A 24 -1.24 14.55 1.57
N THR A 25 -1.76 13.94 2.63
CA THR A 25 -0.98 13.00 3.43
C THR A 25 -0.52 11.93 2.46
N SER A 26 0.74 12.07 2.01
CA SER A 26 1.35 11.14 1.08
C SER A 26 1.29 9.77 1.71
N LYS A 27 0.51 8.86 1.13
CA LYS A 27 0.47 7.48 1.60
C LYS A 27 1.85 6.86 1.38
N PHE A 28 2.33 6.14 2.37
CA PHE A 28 3.54 5.35 2.21
C PHE A 28 3.20 4.12 1.39
N PHE A 29 3.89 3.97 0.25
CA PHE A 29 3.62 2.91 -0.71
C PHE A 29 4.57 1.73 -0.47
N ILE A 30 3.99 0.53 -0.42
CA ILE A 30 4.70 -0.73 -0.27
C ILE A 30 4.43 -1.55 -1.53
N ASP A 31 5.46 -1.89 -2.30
CA ASP A 31 5.27 -2.62 -3.56
C ASP A 31 4.63 -4.00 -3.35
N LEU A 32 5.05 -4.70 -2.28
CA LEU A 32 4.64 -6.06 -1.99
C LEU A 32 4.50 -6.30 -0.48
N MET A 33 3.38 -6.88 -0.06
CA MET A 33 3.21 -7.47 1.26
C MET A 33 2.90 -8.96 1.14
N ILE A 34 3.56 -9.78 1.94
CA ILE A 34 3.27 -11.21 2.10
C ILE A 34 2.88 -11.42 3.56
N LEU A 35 1.72 -12.02 3.78
CA LEU A 35 1.16 -12.27 5.09
C LEU A 35 0.88 -13.77 5.24
N ASP A 36 1.63 -14.39 6.16
CA ASP A 36 1.58 -15.78 6.55
C ASP A 36 1.81 -15.80 8.07
N VAL A 37 0.73 -15.91 8.84
CA VAL A 37 0.75 -15.75 10.31
C VAL A 37 -0.15 -16.77 11.01
N GLU A 38 -0.18 -18.01 10.49
CA GLU A 38 -0.77 -19.18 11.14
C GLU A 38 -2.21 -18.95 11.66
N GLY A 39 -3.05 -18.31 10.85
CA GLY A 39 -4.46 -18.06 11.18
C GLY A 39 -4.75 -16.75 11.89
N ALA A 40 -3.75 -15.88 12.04
CA ALA A 40 -3.90 -14.53 12.61
C ALA A 40 -3.99 -13.43 11.54
N GLU A 41 -4.24 -13.77 10.27
CA GLU A 41 -4.14 -12.84 9.14
C GLU A 41 -5.16 -11.71 9.26
N GLU A 42 -6.43 -12.03 9.60
CA GLU A 42 -7.47 -11.02 9.82
C GLU A 42 -7.07 -10.00 10.90
N LEU A 43 -6.48 -10.47 12.02
CA LEU A 43 -6.02 -9.59 13.09
C LEU A 43 -4.93 -8.64 12.60
N VAL A 44 -3.99 -9.12 11.79
CA VAL A 44 -2.94 -8.27 11.22
C VAL A 44 -3.56 -7.25 10.26
N LEU A 45 -4.46 -7.67 9.37
CA LEU A 45 -5.13 -6.78 8.42
C LEU A 45 -5.95 -5.69 9.11
N ASP A 46 -6.57 -5.99 10.25
CA ASP A 46 -7.30 -5.03 11.09
C ASP A 46 -6.39 -3.98 11.74
N THR A 47 -5.11 -4.31 11.95
CA THR A 47 -4.15 -3.38 12.55
C THR A 47 -3.53 -2.41 11.53
N ILE A 48 -3.71 -2.65 10.23
CA ILE A 48 -3.11 -1.84 9.17
C ILE A 48 -3.78 -0.46 9.11
N PRO A 49 -3.01 0.65 9.20
CA PRO A 49 -3.53 2.00 8.97
C PRO A 49 -3.72 2.26 7.47
N TRP A 50 -4.82 1.77 6.89
CA TRP A 50 -5.17 1.87 5.46
C TRP A 50 -5.33 3.31 4.93
N ASP A 51 -5.51 4.29 5.82
CA ASP A 51 -5.49 5.72 5.50
C ASP A 51 -4.08 6.22 5.18
N ARG A 52 -3.03 5.55 5.67
CA ARG A 52 -1.62 5.95 5.55
C ARG A 52 -0.81 5.03 4.65
N LEU A 53 -1.23 3.78 4.50
CA LEU A 53 -0.52 2.76 3.72
C LEU A 53 -1.28 2.43 2.44
N GLN A 54 -0.53 2.12 1.40
CA GLN A 54 -1.03 1.58 0.14
C GLN A 54 -0.09 0.47 -0.33
N PHE A 55 -0.66 -0.59 -0.87
CA PHE A 55 0.09 -1.74 -1.35
C PHE A 55 -0.08 -1.89 -2.86
N GLY A 56 1.00 -2.27 -3.56
CA GLY A 56 0.95 -2.65 -4.97
C GLY A 56 0.33 -4.03 -5.15
N ALA A 57 0.87 -5.02 -4.45
CA ALA A 57 0.36 -6.38 -4.40
C ALA A 57 0.38 -6.93 -2.97
N MET A 58 -0.55 -7.84 -2.69
CA MET A 58 -0.66 -8.54 -1.42
C MET A 58 -0.81 -10.04 -1.68
N LEU A 59 -0.01 -10.86 -1.00
CA LEU A 59 -0.23 -12.29 -0.87
C LEU A 59 -0.62 -12.56 0.56
N ILE A 60 -1.78 -13.18 0.77
CA ILE A 60 -2.31 -13.50 2.09
C ILE A 60 -2.60 -15.00 2.08
N GLU A 61 -2.03 -15.74 3.03
CA GLU A 61 -2.44 -17.12 3.27
C GLU A 61 -3.86 -17.11 3.85
N ASP A 62 -4.85 -17.61 3.11
CA ASP A 62 -6.26 -17.57 3.52
C ASP A 62 -6.82 -18.94 3.95
N ASN A 63 -5.99 -20.00 3.97
CA ASN A 63 -6.41 -21.38 4.25
C ASN A 63 -6.94 -21.59 5.69
N LYS A 64 -6.53 -20.75 6.66
CA LYS A 64 -7.00 -20.77 8.05
C LYS A 64 -8.16 -19.81 8.31
N ILE A 65 -8.49 -18.95 7.35
CA ILE A 65 -9.51 -17.92 7.51
C ILE A 65 -10.89 -18.54 7.35
N LYS A 66 -11.70 -18.48 8.40
CA LYS A 66 -13.05 -19.10 8.41
C LYS A 66 -14.04 -18.41 7.47
N GLY A 67 -13.74 -17.18 7.03
CA GLY A 67 -14.59 -16.32 6.23
C GLY A 67 -13.94 -15.82 4.94
N ILE A 68 -13.30 -16.68 4.13
CA ILE A 68 -12.56 -16.26 2.91
C ILE A 68 -13.37 -15.31 2.01
N ARG A 69 -14.68 -15.54 1.83
CA ARG A 69 -15.54 -14.65 1.03
C ARG A 69 -15.68 -13.24 1.62
N GLN A 70 -15.66 -13.14 2.94
CA GLN A 70 -15.69 -11.86 3.64
C GLN A 70 -14.38 -11.12 3.42
N LEU A 71 -13.23 -11.81 3.55
CA LEU A 71 -11.93 -11.24 3.22
C LEU A 71 -11.89 -10.74 1.77
N ASP A 72 -12.32 -11.54 0.81
CA ASP A 72 -12.36 -11.16 -0.61
C ASP A 72 -13.22 -9.90 -0.85
N PHE A 73 -14.39 -9.81 -0.20
CA PHE A 73 -15.26 -8.64 -0.26
C PHE A 73 -14.57 -7.41 0.35
N GLU A 74 -13.98 -7.57 1.52
CA GLU A 74 -13.28 -6.50 2.23
C GLU A 74 -12.08 -5.96 1.45
N MET A 75 -11.30 -6.84 0.83
CA MET A 75 -10.19 -6.45 -0.04
C MET A 75 -10.69 -5.76 -1.31
N SER A 76 -11.79 -6.23 -1.89
CA SER A 76 -12.44 -5.59 -3.05
C SER A 76 -12.93 -4.18 -2.74
N MET A 77 -13.53 -3.97 -1.56
CA MET A 77 -13.96 -2.64 -1.09
C MET A 77 -12.78 -1.68 -0.89
N ARG A 78 -11.57 -2.20 -0.72
CA ARG A 78 -10.31 -1.43 -0.63
C ARG A 78 -9.62 -1.22 -1.98
N GLY A 79 -10.23 -1.69 -3.08
CA GLY A 79 -9.73 -1.53 -4.45
C GLY A 79 -8.79 -2.64 -4.92
N TYR A 80 -8.62 -3.72 -4.16
CA TYR A 80 -7.82 -4.87 -4.57
C TYR A 80 -8.66 -5.88 -5.34
N LEU A 81 -8.08 -6.47 -6.38
CA LEU A 81 -8.69 -7.56 -7.14
C LEU A 81 -7.98 -8.87 -6.79
N LYS A 82 -8.73 -9.92 -6.44
CA LYS A 82 -8.17 -11.27 -6.27
C LYS A 82 -7.84 -11.83 -7.66
N LEU A 83 -6.56 -12.02 -7.94
CA LEU A 83 -6.06 -12.45 -9.26
C LEU A 83 -5.72 -13.95 -9.30
N HIS A 84 -5.12 -14.50 -8.25
CA HIS A 84 -4.79 -15.92 -8.16
C HIS A 84 -4.66 -16.41 -6.71
N GLU A 85 -5.12 -17.64 -6.48
CA GLU A 85 -4.77 -18.44 -5.30
C GLU A 85 -3.50 -19.21 -5.65
N LEU A 86 -2.40 -18.91 -4.96
CA LEU A 86 -1.10 -19.49 -5.24
C LEU A 86 -0.81 -20.58 -4.20
N THR A 87 -0.37 -21.76 -4.65
CA THR A 87 0.22 -22.81 -3.80
C THR A 87 1.70 -22.52 -3.58
N ILE A 88 2.02 -21.35 -3.02
CA ILE A 88 3.42 -20.97 -2.77
C ILE A 88 3.70 -21.10 -1.28
N ASP A 89 4.41 -22.16 -0.92
CA ASP A 89 4.93 -22.36 0.44
C ASP A 89 6.25 -21.58 0.67
N ALA A 90 6.91 -21.12 -0.40
CA ALA A 90 8.15 -20.35 -0.31
C ALA A 90 8.44 -19.52 -1.57
N LEU A 91 8.92 -18.28 -1.39
CA LEU A 91 9.45 -17.44 -2.46
C LEU A 91 10.99 -17.53 -2.50
N TYR A 92 11.54 -18.02 -3.61
CA TYR A 92 12.99 -18.02 -3.82
C TYR A 92 13.47 -16.61 -4.20
N VAL A 93 14.28 -16.00 -3.35
CA VAL A 93 14.96 -14.73 -3.65
C VAL A 93 16.39 -15.04 -4.09
N GLN A 94 16.69 -14.81 -5.36
CA GLN A 94 18.06 -14.96 -5.88
C GLN A 94 18.98 -13.96 -5.17
N ARG A 95 19.97 -14.48 -4.45
CA ARG A 95 20.91 -13.65 -3.69
C ARG A 95 21.99 -13.12 -4.64
N GLY A 96 22.00 -11.82 -4.88
CA GLY A 96 23.12 -11.17 -5.58
C GLY A 96 24.39 -11.25 -4.74
N HIS A 97 25.46 -11.82 -5.30
CA HIS A 97 26.75 -12.01 -4.61
C HIS A 97 27.35 -10.72 -4.03
N GLU A 98 26.99 -9.55 -4.57
CA GLU A 98 27.53 -8.24 -4.18
C GLU A 98 26.91 -7.64 -2.91
N ALA A 99 25.69 -8.06 -2.52
CA ALA A 99 25.01 -7.55 -1.31
C ALA A 99 25.45 -8.26 -0.01
N LEU A 100 26.23 -9.34 -0.12
CA LEU A 100 26.63 -10.21 1.00
C LEU A 100 27.84 -9.70 1.79
N GLY A 101 28.42 -8.56 1.40
CA GLY A 101 29.76 -8.15 1.86
C GLY A 101 29.90 -7.73 3.32
N ARG A 102 28.83 -7.59 4.13
CA ARG A 102 28.96 -7.02 5.50
C ARG A 102 28.05 -7.57 6.59
N HIS A 103 27.15 -8.50 6.31
CA HIS A 103 26.31 -9.10 7.34
C HIS A 103 26.41 -10.62 7.21
N GLU A 104 27.13 -11.25 8.15
CA GLU A 104 26.98 -12.68 8.41
C GLU A 104 25.50 -12.92 8.68
N PHE A 105 24.87 -13.75 7.85
CA PHE A 105 23.49 -14.11 8.05
C PHE A 105 23.40 -14.95 9.32
N TRP A 106 22.42 -14.65 10.15
CA TRP A 106 22.09 -15.49 11.29
C TRP A 106 21.47 -16.79 10.76
N TYR A 107 22.10 -17.91 11.11
CA TYR A 107 21.58 -19.25 10.91
C TYR A 107 21.36 -19.86 12.30
N PRO A 108 20.21 -20.50 12.57
CA PRO A 108 20.05 -21.38 13.72
C PRO A 108 21.20 -22.40 13.81
N GLU A 109 21.73 -22.60 15.02
CA GLU A 109 22.89 -23.47 15.27
C GLU A 109 22.63 -24.95 14.90
N ASP A 110 21.36 -25.36 14.88
CA ASP A 110 20.90 -26.73 14.68
C ASP A 110 20.40 -27.05 13.26
N TRP A 111 20.50 -26.11 12.31
CA TRP A 111 20.00 -26.31 10.95
C TRP A 111 20.66 -27.51 10.24
N MET A 112 21.94 -27.77 10.53
CA MET A 112 22.71 -28.86 9.91
C MET A 112 22.65 -30.17 10.70
N ALA A 113 21.82 -30.27 11.75
CA ALA A 113 21.76 -31.43 12.62
C ALA A 113 20.83 -32.57 12.13
N TRP A 114 20.42 -32.55 10.86
CA TRP A 114 19.59 -33.58 10.22
C TRP A 114 20.39 -34.44 9.24
#